data_AF-A0A0M2V662-F1
#
_entry.id   AF-A0A0M2V662-F1
#
_cell.length_a   1.000
_cell.length_b   1.000
_cell.length_c   1.000
_cell.angle_alpha   90.00
_cell.angle_beta   90.00
_cell.angle_gamma   90.00
#
_symmetry.space_group_name_H-M   'P 1'
#
loop_
_entity.id
_entity.type
_entity.pdbx_description
1 polymer ?
#
loop_
_entity_poly.entity_id
_entity_poly.type
_entity_poly.pdbx_seq_one_letter_code
_entity_poly.pdbx_strand_id
1 'polypeptide(L)'
;MNAVKKNNNNSEQQLTAQLEQQAQQQLAASLADFGKQLMNNQQQLLEGYSAQILAKSQSQWQQRLIEQEQAYQKLFKDWQQTKQQLDLAVPVTSTDNQELANLQQKSSDTIKQMAALAAELKKAQQHNSALSEREINLEQQLAELKQELGLEQHKTSHFEQALKVAQNNAANPEELAQLNAELEQARAQTHESKLALQQLKASQQQQQAEQQQSEQQLLELTASYQALQQQAEEQVQAQQDKLQALARSQQQVADLEAKLAERDQQLSEQQQQHDALENQLAELQEHSDTLQTQIDQFEQQQSELANNSAELGSELTRLQAEFVNINEQLSQSQNRSKKLEAQLEHAVNRQQAAEQKQQYEADQSREMIRQLRSQLAEQDEVNQQHVSELEQKIMEYKLKFEYAQKQLAVSG
;
A
#
# COMPACT_ATOMS: atom_id res chain seq x y z
N MET A 1 -69.72 30.05 -100.17
CA MET A 1 -70.17 30.35 -98.79
C MET A 1 -70.20 29.13 -97.83
N ASN A 2 -69.80 27.92 -98.23
CA ASN A 2 -69.86 26.74 -97.34
C ASN A 2 -68.60 26.46 -96.50
N ALA A 3 -67.56 27.28 -96.59
CA ALA A 3 -66.34 27.11 -95.80
C ALA A 3 -66.37 27.86 -94.45
N VAL A 4 -67.28 28.82 -94.27
CA VAL A 4 -67.24 29.71 -93.09
C VAL A 4 -67.82 29.04 -91.83
N LYS A 5 -68.78 28.13 -91.97
CA LYS A 5 -69.48 27.53 -90.82
C LYS A 5 -68.78 26.33 -90.17
N LYS A 6 -67.98 25.57 -90.90
CA LYS A 6 -67.22 24.44 -90.32
C LYS A 6 -65.98 24.88 -89.55
N ASN A 7 -65.48 26.08 -89.82
CA ASN A 7 -64.29 26.58 -89.15
C ASN A 7 -64.57 26.93 -87.69
N ASN A 8 -65.76 27.47 -87.36
CA ASN A 8 -66.02 28.03 -86.03
C ASN A 8 -66.16 26.99 -84.90
N ASN A 9 -66.70 25.79 -85.18
CA ASN A 9 -66.77 24.72 -84.17
C ASN A 9 -65.41 24.08 -83.90
N ASN A 10 -64.56 24.02 -84.93
CA ASN A 10 -63.16 23.65 -84.74
C ASN A 10 -62.45 24.69 -83.86
N SER A 11 -62.77 25.98 -84.02
CA SER A 11 -62.18 27.05 -83.21
C SER A 11 -62.47 26.91 -81.72
N GLU A 12 -63.70 26.56 -81.30
CA GLU A 12 -64.03 26.45 -79.87
C GLU A 12 -63.43 25.22 -79.19
N GLN A 13 -63.39 24.07 -79.87
CA GLN A 13 -62.69 22.87 -79.36
C GLN A 13 -61.17 23.07 -79.35
N GLN A 14 -60.63 23.79 -80.34
CA GLN A 14 -59.23 24.23 -80.33
C GLN A 14 -58.95 25.20 -79.18
N LEU A 15 -59.89 26.10 -78.85
CA LEU A 15 -59.72 27.07 -77.78
C LEU A 15 -59.76 26.40 -76.39
N THR A 16 -60.64 25.42 -76.18
CA THR A 16 -60.69 24.66 -74.91
C THR A 16 -59.47 23.76 -74.74
N ALA A 17 -59.04 23.06 -75.80
CA ALA A 17 -57.80 22.29 -75.77
C ALA A 17 -56.56 23.19 -75.58
N GLN A 18 -56.53 24.39 -76.17
CA GLN A 18 -55.47 25.36 -75.93
C GLN A 18 -55.47 25.88 -74.50
N LEU A 19 -56.63 26.19 -73.92
CA LEU A 19 -56.74 26.65 -72.53
C LEU A 19 -56.32 25.55 -71.55
N GLU A 20 -56.70 24.30 -71.80
CA GLU A 20 -56.30 23.16 -70.97
C GLU A 20 -54.80 22.89 -71.09
N GLN A 21 -54.25 22.95 -72.31
CA GLN A 21 -52.81 22.84 -72.55
C GLN A 21 -52.05 24.01 -71.88
N GLN A 22 -52.58 25.22 -71.93
CA GLN A 22 -52.00 26.41 -71.30
C GLN A 22 -52.06 26.30 -69.77
N ALA A 23 -53.16 25.80 -69.20
CA ALA A 23 -53.30 25.56 -67.77
C ALA A 23 -52.34 24.45 -67.29
N GLN A 24 -52.20 23.36 -68.04
CA GLN A 24 -51.24 22.30 -67.75
C GLN A 24 -49.79 22.79 -67.84
N GLN A 25 -49.46 23.62 -68.83
CA GLN A 25 -48.14 24.24 -68.96
C GLN A 25 -47.86 25.22 -67.80
N GLN A 26 -48.83 26.02 -67.39
CA GLN A 26 -48.68 26.92 -66.24
C GLN A 26 -48.52 26.16 -64.92
N LEU A 27 -49.23 25.05 -64.73
CA LEU A 27 -49.07 24.18 -63.57
C LEU A 27 -47.69 23.49 -63.57
N ALA A 28 -47.24 23.00 -64.72
CA ALA A 28 -45.92 22.40 -64.87
C ALA A 28 -44.81 23.43 -64.60
N ALA A 29 -44.98 24.67 -65.08
CA ALA A 29 -44.06 25.76 -64.83
C ALA A 29 -44.02 26.15 -63.34
N SER A 30 -45.18 26.26 -62.68
CA SER A 30 -45.24 26.61 -61.26
C SER A 30 -44.68 25.51 -60.36
N LEU A 31 -44.88 24.24 -60.69
CA LEU A 31 -44.26 23.10 -60.00
C LEU A 31 -42.74 23.07 -60.22
N ALA A 32 -42.27 23.37 -61.43
CA ALA A 32 -40.84 23.46 -61.71
C ALA A 32 -40.18 24.63 -60.96
N ASP A 33 -40.83 25.78 -60.90
CA ASP A 33 -40.34 26.94 -60.14
C ASP A 33 -40.38 26.69 -58.63
N PHE A 34 -41.43 26.05 -58.11
CA PHE A 34 -41.49 25.61 -56.72
C PHE A 34 -40.37 24.60 -56.40
N GLY A 35 -40.12 23.64 -57.30
CA GLY A 35 -39.02 22.68 -57.15
C GLY A 35 -37.64 23.37 -57.11
N LYS A 36 -37.42 24.37 -57.96
CA LYS A 36 -36.20 25.21 -57.93
C LYS A 36 -36.09 26.02 -56.65
N GLN A 37 -37.18 26.64 -56.20
CA GLN A 37 -37.21 27.40 -54.94
C GLN A 37 -36.94 26.51 -53.73
N LEU A 38 -37.51 25.31 -53.70
CA LEU A 38 -37.30 24.33 -52.63
C LEU A 38 -35.84 23.86 -52.61
N MET A 39 -35.27 23.52 -53.77
CA MET A 39 -33.85 23.15 -53.88
C MET A 39 -32.94 24.30 -53.46
N ASN A 40 -33.23 25.54 -53.86
CA ASN A 40 -32.44 26.70 -53.48
C ASN A 40 -32.51 26.96 -51.96
N ASN A 41 -33.70 26.86 -51.37
CA ASN A 41 -33.86 26.97 -49.91
C ASN A 41 -33.13 25.85 -49.15
N GLN A 42 -33.20 24.61 -49.64
CA GLN A 42 -32.50 23.49 -49.03
C GLN A 42 -30.98 23.70 -49.13
N GLN A 43 -30.48 24.19 -50.26
CA GLN A 43 -29.06 24.48 -50.45
C GLN A 43 -28.58 25.62 -49.55
N GLN A 44 -29.35 26.70 -49.42
CA GLN A 44 -29.05 27.79 -48.48
C GLN A 44 -29.04 27.32 -47.02
N LEU A 45 -29.96 26.44 -46.63
CA LEU A 45 -29.97 25.85 -45.28
C LEU A 45 -28.74 24.97 -45.04
N LEU A 46 -28.33 24.18 -46.02
CA LEU A 46 -27.11 23.34 -45.93
C LEU A 46 -25.84 24.19 -45.87
N GLU A 47 -25.76 25.24 -46.69
CA GLU A 47 -24.64 26.20 -46.65
C GLU A 47 -24.59 26.94 -45.31
N GLY A 48 -25.73 27.41 -44.80
CA GLY A 48 -25.82 28.03 -43.48
C GLY A 48 -25.41 27.10 -42.35
N TYR A 49 -25.86 25.85 -42.37
CA TYR A 49 -25.53 24.86 -41.35
C TYR A 49 -24.05 24.45 -41.41
N SER A 50 -23.49 24.28 -42.61
CA SER A 50 -22.07 23.95 -42.79
C SER A 50 -21.17 25.11 -42.34
N ALA A 51 -21.50 26.37 -42.67
CA ALA A 51 -20.79 27.55 -42.20
C ALA A 51 -20.85 27.66 -40.67
N GLN A 52 -22.00 27.37 -40.06
CA GLN A 52 -22.15 27.39 -38.61
C GLN A 52 -21.34 26.29 -37.92
N ILE A 53 -21.30 25.08 -38.47
CA ILE A 53 -20.46 23.98 -37.96
C ILE A 53 -18.98 24.36 -38.07
N LEU A 54 -18.56 24.90 -39.21
CA LEU A 54 -17.17 25.35 -39.43
C LEU A 54 -16.78 26.44 -38.43
N ALA A 55 -17.61 27.46 -38.25
CA ALA A 55 -17.37 28.53 -37.28
C ALA A 55 -17.31 28.00 -35.83
N LYS A 56 -18.21 27.09 -35.47
CA LYS A 56 -18.22 26.48 -34.13
C LYS A 56 -16.99 25.60 -33.90
N SER A 57 -16.61 24.80 -34.89
CA SER A 57 -15.40 23.98 -34.86
C SER A 57 -14.15 24.86 -34.72
N GLN A 58 -14.05 25.92 -35.54
CA GLN A 58 -12.93 26.86 -35.49
C GLN A 58 -12.84 27.57 -34.13
N SER A 59 -13.97 28.00 -33.57
CA SER A 59 -14.01 28.60 -32.23
C SER A 59 -13.57 27.61 -31.14
N GLN A 60 -14.01 26.35 -31.22
CA GLN A 60 -13.57 25.30 -30.29
C GLN A 60 -12.07 25.02 -30.40
N TRP A 61 -11.53 25.01 -31.62
CA TRP A 61 -10.09 24.86 -31.84
C TRP A 61 -9.30 26.04 -31.28
N GLN A 62 -9.76 27.27 -31.51
CA GLN A 62 -9.15 28.47 -30.93
C GLN A 62 -9.19 28.44 -29.40
N GLN A 63 -10.32 28.04 -28.82
CA GLN A 63 -10.45 27.92 -27.37
C GLN A 63 -9.48 26.87 -26.80
N ARG A 64 -9.39 25.69 -27.42
CA ARG A 64 -8.42 24.66 -27.01
C ARG A 64 -6.98 25.14 -27.14
N LEU A 65 -6.67 25.91 -28.18
CA LEU A 65 -5.33 26.49 -28.37
C LEU A 65 -4.98 27.44 -27.21
N ILE A 66 -5.91 28.33 -26.83
CA ILE A 66 -5.73 29.26 -25.71
C ILE A 66 -5.60 28.50 -24.39
N GLU A 67 -6.44 27.50 -24.14
CA GLU A 67 -6.36 26.65 -22.94
C GLU A 67 -5.02 25.92 -22.87
N GLN A 68 -4.53 25.40 -23.99
CA GLN A 68 -3.24 24.73 -24.07
C GLN A 68 -2.09 25.72 -23.84
N GLU A 69 -2.16 26.92 -24.42
CA GLU A 69 -1.17 27.98 -24.20
C GLU A 69 -1.13 28.42 -22.72
N GLN A 70 -2.29 28.58 -22.08
CA GLN A 70 -2.38 28.87 -20.65
C GLN A 70 -1.83 27.72 -19.80
N ALA A 71 -2.11 26.47 -20.16
CA ALA A 71 -1.55 25.30 -19.49
C ALA A 71 -0.02 25.25 -19.63
N TYR A 72 0.53 25.55 -20.80
CA TYR A 72 1.97 25.67 -21.01
C TYR A 72 2.57 26.82 -20.20
N GLN A 73 1.94 27.99 -20.17
CA GLN A 73 2.41 29.12 -19.35
C GLN A 73 2.39 28.79 -17.86
N LYS A 74 1.38 28.05 -17.39
CA LYS A 74 1.31 27.57 -16.01
C LYS A 74 2.41 26.56 -15.72
N LEU A 75 2.57 25.54 -16.56
CA LEU A 75 3.66 24.56 -16.44
C LEU A 75 5.04 25.22 -16.47
N PHE A 76 5.23 26.25 -17.30
CA PHE A 76 6.47 27.00 -17.37
C PHE A 76 6.74 27.80 -16.09
N LYS A 77 5.72 28.44 -15.51
CA LYS A 77 5.83 29.12 -14.21
C LYS A 77 6.09 28.14 -13.07
N ASP A 78 5.37 27.03 -13.02
CA ASP A 78 5.56 25.97 -12.03
C ASP A 78 6.98 25.40 -12.15
N TRP A 79 7.46 25.14 -13.38
CA TRP A 79 8.85 24.74 -13.63
C TRP A 79 9.87 25.79 -13.17
N GLN A 80 9.65 27.08 -13.45
CA GLN A 80 10.52 28.15 -12.96
C GLN A 80 10.55 28.23 -11.43
N GLN A 81 9.39 28.04 -10.79
CA GLN A 81 9.27 28.06 -9.34
C GLN A 81 9.92 26.84 -8.70
N THR A 82 9.71 25.64 -9.26
CA THR A 82 10.39 24.41 -8.82
C THR A 82 11.90 24.52 -9.05
N LYS A 83 12.35 25.13 -10.15
CA LYS A 83 13.77 25.42 -10.38
C LYS A 83 14.35 26.34 -9.32
N GLN A 84 13.67 27.45 -8.98
CA GLN A 84 14.11 28.33 -7.88
C GLN A 84 14.12 27.62 -6.53
N GLN A 85 13.15 26.75 -6.26
CA GLN A 85 13.09 25.96 -5.02
C GLN A 85 14.23 24.93 -4.95
N LEU A 86 14.57 24.29 -6.07
CA LEU A 86 15.73 23.39 -6.16
C LEU A 86 17.05 24.13 -6.00
N ASP A 87 17.19 25.32 -6.59
CA ASP A 87 18.37 26.19 -6.41
C ASP A 87 18.51 26.70 -4.95
N LEU A 88 17.43 26.74 -4.17
CA LEU A 88 17.42 27.16 -2.76
C LEU A 88 17.55 26.00 -1.76
N ALA A 89 17.03 24.81 -2.07
CA ALA A 89 16.92 23.69 -1.14
C ALA A 89 18.13 22.74 -1.15
N VAL A 90 19.03 22.89 -2.12
CA VAL A 90 20.10 21.92 -2.36
C VAL A 90 21.43 22.65 -2.57
N PRO A 91 22.35 22.71 -1.60
CA PRO A 91 23.74 23.06 -1.87
C PRO A 91 24.43 21.81 -2.45
N VAL A 92 24.09 21.42 -3.68
CA VAL A 92 24.77 20.32 -4.40
C VAL A 92 25.50 20.92 -5.59
N THR A 93 26.81 21.01 -5.37
CA THR A 93 27.91 21.10 -6.34
C THR A 93 27.70 22.07 -7.50
N SER A 94 28.34 23.24 -7.36
CA SER A 94 28.47 24.29 -8.37
C SER A 94 28.87 23.80 -9.77
N THR A 95 29.43 22.59 -9.91
CA THR A 95 29.94 22.02 -11.15
C THR A 95 28.85 21.72 -12.19
N ASP A 96 27.73 21.09 -11.85
CA ASP A 96 26.73 20.69 -12.86
C ASP A 96 25.92 21.88 -13.40
N ASN A 97 25.62 22.86 -12.55
CA ASN A 97 24.99 24.11 -12.97
C ASN A 97 25.98 25.01 -13.75
N GLN A 98 27.28 24.98 -13.42
CA GLN A 98 28.33 25.62 -14.23
C GLN A 98 28.51 24.94 -15.58
N GLU A 99 28.44 23.61 -15.66
CA GLU A 99 28.52 22.90 -16.95
C GLU A 99 27.32 23.20 -17.84
N LEU A 100 26.12 23.26 -17.28
CA LEU A 100 24.92 23.61 -18.04
C LEU A 100 24.97 25.06 -18.53
N ALA A 101 25.39 26.00 -17.68
CA ALA A 101 25.59 27.39 -18.06
C ALA A 101 26.70 27.55 -19.12
N ASN A 102 27.81 26.84 -18.98
CA ASN A 102 28.90 26.81 -19.96
C ASN A 102 28.46 26.21 -21.30
N LEU A 103 27.61 25.18 -21.29
CA LEU A 103 27.04 24.59 -22.50
C LEU A 103 26.04 25.53 -23.18
N GLN A 104 25.18 26.21 -22.41
CA GLN A 104 24.26 27.22 -22.95
C GLN A 104 25.01 28.41 -23.53
N GLN A 105 26.07 28.85 -22.87
CA GLN A 105 26.92 29.94 -23.34
C GLN A 105 27.67 29.53 -24.61
N LYS A 106 28.29 28.34 -24.63
CA LYS A 106 28.90 27.79 -25.85
C LYS A 106 27.89 27.67 -27.00
N SER A 107 26.70 27.15 -26.75
CA SER A 107 25.64 27.06 -27.76
C SER A 107 25.25 28.44 -28.30
N SER A 108 25.06 29.43 -27.40
CA SER A 108 24.78 30.81 -27.79
C SER A 108 25.90 31.42 -28.65
N ASP A 109 27.15 31.17 -28.27
CA ASP A 109 28.32 31.68 -28.99
C ASP A 109 28.47 31.02 -30.36
N THR A 110 28.26 29.69 -30.47
CA THR A 110 28.24 28.97 -31.75
C THR A 110 27.11 29.48 -32.66
N ILE A 111 25.91 29.75 -32.12
CA ILE A 111 24.79 30.32 -32.89
C ILE A 111 25.13 31.72 -33.41
N LYS A 112 25.74 32.58 -32.58
CA LYS A 112 26.20 33.91 -33.00
C LYS A 112 27.28 33.83 -34.08
N GLN A 113 28.22 32.90 -33.94
CA GLN A 113 29.28 32.68 -34.93
C GLN A 113 28.71 32.16 -36.26
N MET A 114 27.77 31.20 -36.24
CA MET A 114 27.06 30.76 -37.44
C MET A 114 26.30 31.92 -38.10
N ALA A 115 25.60 32.75 -37.32
CA ALA A 115 24.87 33.90 -37.86
C ALA A 115 25.81 34.94 -38.49
N ALA A 116 26.96 35.20 -37.87
CA ALA A 116 27.98 36.11 -38.40
C ALA A 116 28.60 35.55 -39.70
N LEU A 117 29.02 34.29 -39.71
CA LEU A 117 29.56 33.61 -40.90
C LEU A 117 28.53 33.54 -42.03
N ALA A 118 27.26 33.26 -41.72
CA ALA A 118 26.19 33.26 -42.72
C ALA A 118 25.98 34.66 -43.35
N ALA A 119 26.09 35.71 -42.54
CA ALA A 119 26.00 37.09 -43.03
C ALA A 119 27.21 37.48 -43.89
N GLU A 120 28.42 37.07 -43.50
CA GLU A 120 29.64 37.26 -44.30
C GLU A 120 29.57 36.47 -45.60
N LEU A 121 29.07 35.24 -45.57
CA LEU A 121 28.94 34.39 -46.75
C LEU A 121 27.93 34.97 -47.73
N LYS A 122 26.82 35.50 -47.24
CA LYS A 122 25.86 36.25 -48.06
C LYS A 122 26.48 37.49 -48.69
N LYS A 123 27.28 38.27 -47.94
CA LYS A 123 27.98 39.44 -48.48
C LYS A 123 29.02 39.06 -49.52
N ALA A 124 29.80 38.00 -49.27
CA ALA A 124 30.80 37.50 -50.20
C ALA A 124 30.16 36.97 -51.49
N GLN A 125 29.05 36.24 -51.39
CA GLN A 125 28.25 35.81 -52.56
C GLN A 125 27.77 37.01 -53.39
N GLN A 126 27.23 38.04 -52.74
CA GLN A 126 26.78 39.26 -53.42
C GLN A 126 27.94 40.00 -54.11
N HIS A 127 29.09 40.09 -53.44
CA HIS A 127 30.30 40.68 -54.02
C HIS A 127 30.78 39.89 -55.24
N ASN A 128 30.78 38.56 -55.17
CA ASN A 128 31.22 37.72 -56.28
C ASN A 128 30.27 37.81 -57.48
N SER A 129 28.96 37.91 -57.25
CA SER A 129 28.00 38.19 -58.34
C SER A 129 28.25 39.55 -58.99
N ALA A 130 28.57 40.59 -58.21
CA ALA A 130 28.88 41.91 -58.75
C ALA A 130 30.20 41.93 -59.53
N LEU A 131 31.22 41.18 -59.08
CA LEU A 131 32.47 41.00 -59.82
C LEU A 131 32.22 40.29 -61.16
N SER A 132 31.42 39.23 -61.17
CA SER A 132 31.07 38.48 -62.37
C SER A 132 30.31 39.36 -63.38
N GLU A 133 29.32 40.15 -62.94
CA GLU A 133 28.63 41.11 -63.81
C GLU A 133 29.59 42.15 -64.41
N ARG A 134 30.55 42.62 -63.63
CA ARG A 134 31.55 43.58 -64.09
C ARG A 134 32.55 42.95 -65.08
N GLU A 135 32.89 41.68 -64.90
CA GLU A 135 33.74 40.92 -65.83
C GLU A 135 33.05 40.80 -67.20
N ILE A 136 31.76 40.43 -67.21
CA ILE A 136 30.94 40.37 -68.43
C ILE A 136 30.93 41.73 -69.16
N ASN A 137 30.75 42.84 -68.43
CA ASN A 137 30.78 44.18 -69.01
C ASN A 137 32.15 44.54 -69.60
N LEU A 138 33.25 44.18 -68.92
CA LEU A 138 34.60 44.46 -69.41
C LEU A 138 34.97 43.60 -70.62
N GLU A 139 34.51 42.34 -70.67
CA GLU A 139 34.64 41.49 -71.86
C GLU A 139 33.90 42.07 -73.06
N GLN A 140 32.69 42.60 -72.84
CA GLN A 140 31.91 43.25 -73.88
C GLN A 140 32.59 44.52 -74.40
N GLN A 141 33.09 45.38 -73.50
CA GLN A 141 33.87 46.57 -73.88
C GLN A 141 35.16 46.20 -74.64
N LEU A 142 35.85 45.13 -74.24
CA LEU A 142 37.02 44.62 -74.96
C LEU A 142 36.67 44.13 -76.36
N ALA A 143 35.51 43.51 -76.54
CA ALA A 143 35.04 43.07 -77.85
C ALA A 143 34.71 44.26 -78.77
N GLU A 144 34.04 45.29 -78.25
CA GLU A 144 33.71 46.54 -78.96
C GLU A 144 34.99 47.30 -79.37
N LEU A 145 35.93 47.52 -78.45
CA LEU A 145 37.20 48.19 -78.73
C LEU A 145 38.08 47.42 -79.74
N LYS A 146 38.05 46.08 -79.71
CA LYS A 146 38.73 45.25 -80.72
C LYS A 146 38.11 45.46 -82.11
N GLN A 147 36.79 45.58 -82.19
CA GLN A 147 36.08 45.82 -83.44
C GLN A 147 36.38 47.23 -83.98
N GLU A 148 36.33 48.26 -83.13
CA GLU A 148 36.69 49.64 -83.49
C GLU A 148 38.15 49.75 -83.96
N LEU A 149 39.09 49.12 -83.25
CA LEU A 149 40.49 49.07 -83.65
C LEU A 149 40.66 48.45 -85.05
N GLY A 150 39.88 47.40 -85.37
CA GLY A 150 39.88 46.80 -86.71
C GLY A 150 39.38 47.75 -87.79
N LEU A 151 38.34 48.54 -87.50
CA LEU A 151 37.81 49.57 -88.40
C LEU A 151 38.82 50.71 -88.61
N GLU A 152 39.46 51.19 -87.55
CA GLU A 152 40.47 52.26 -87.64
C GLU A 152 41.75 51.82 -88.36
N GLN A 153 42.18 50.57 -88.17
CA GLN A 153 43.26 49.99 -88.96
C GLN A 153 42.91 49.91 -90.46
N HIS A 154 41.67 49.53 -90.79
CA HIS A 154 41.18 49.55 -92.16
C HIS A 154 41.16 50.96 -92.77
N LYS A 155 40.68 51.97 -92.03
CA LYS A 155 40.71 53.38 -92.46
C LYS A 155 42.14 53.86 -92.70
N THR A 156 43.05 53.57 -91.77
CA THR A 156 44.47 53.94 -91.89
C THR A 156 45.10 53.31 -93.14
N SER A 157 44.85 52.03 -93.40
CA SER A 157 45.31 51.34 -94.62
C SER A 157 44.73 51.94 -95.90
N HIS A 158 43.45 52.31 -95.88
CA HIS A 158 42.78 52.97 -97.01
C HIS A 158 43.39 54.35 -97.31
N PHE A 159 43.60 55.18 -96.29
CA PHE A 159 44.24 56.49 -96.45
C PHE A 159 45.71 56.35 -96.90
N GLU A 160 46.45 55.35 -96.41
CA GLU A 160 47.81 55.05 -96.85
C GLU A 160 47.86 54.69 -98.35
N GLN A 161 46.90 53.87 -98.80
CA GLN A 161 46.79 53.48 -100.19
C GLN A 161 46.35 54.66 -101.09
N ALA A 162 45.40 55.47 -100.63
CA ALA A 162 44.97 56.69 -101.32
C ALA A 162 46.10 57.72 -101.45
N LEU A 163 46.92 57.89 -100.41
CA LEU A 163 48.10 58.77 -100.43
C LEU A 163 49.11 58.32 -101.47
N LYS A 164 49.38 57.01 -101.52
CA LYS A 164 50.30 56.41 -102.49
C LYS A 164 49.84 56.59 -103.92
N VAL A 165 48.52 56.52 -104.17
CA VAL A 165 47.92 56.77 -105.49
C VAL A 165 47.98 58.25 -105.86
N ALA A 166 47.67 59.16 -104.93
CA ALA A 166 47.73 60.61 -105.16
C ALA A 166 49.16 61.11 -105.44
N GLN A 167 50.16 60.54 -104.75
CA GLN A 167 51.58 60.83 -104.98
C GLN A 167 52.07 60.38 -106.38
N ASN A 168 51.54 59.27 -106.90
CA ASN A 168 51.91 58.75 -108.23
C ASN A 168 51.24 59.50 -109.39
N ASN A 169 50.13 60.20 -109.15
CA ASN A 169 49.31 60.85 -110.18
C ASN A 169 49.49 62.38 -110.28
N ALA A 170 50.48 62.96 -109.60
CA ALA A 170 50.77 64.41 -109.60
C ALA A 170 49.56 65.30 -109.17
N ALA A 171 48.86 64.88 -108.11
CA ALA A 171 47.74 65.62 -107.52
C ALA A 171 48.17 66.98 -106.92
N ASN A 172 47.22 67.90 -106.74
CA ASN A 172 47.47 69.23 -106.19
C ASN A 172 48.14 69.16 -104.80
N PRO A 173 49.07 70.06 -104.48
CA PRO A 173 49.78 70.05 -103.19
C PRO A 173 48.83 70.23 -101.99
N GLU A 174 47.67 70.85 -102.20
CA GLU A 174 46.65 71.08 -101.17
C GLU A 174 45.87 69.79 -100.83
N GLU A 175 45.56 68.95 -101.81
CA GLU A 175 44.91 67.63 -101.61
C GLU A 175 45.85 66.64 -100.93
N LEU A 176 47.15 66.68 -101.27
CA LEU A 176 48.17 65.87 -100.58
C LEU A 176 48.36 66.29 -99.13
N ALA A 177 48.24 67.57 -98.82
CA ALA A 177 48.31 68.08 -97.45
C ALA A 177 47.08 67.65 -96.61
N GLN A 178 45.87 67.72 -97.19
CA GLN A 178 44.65 67.22 -96.54
C GLN A 178 44.70 65.72 -96.29
N LEU A 179 45.10 64.92 -97.29
CA LEU A 179 45.16 63.46 -97.14
C LEU A 179 46.24 63.01 -96.13
N ASN A 180 47.34 63.75 -96.03
CA ASN A 180 48.33 63.54 -94.96
C ASN A 180 47.78 63.89 -93.57
N ALA A 181 47.03 64.98 -93.44
CA ALA A 181 46.39 65.36 -92.18
C ALA A 181 45.36 64.31 -91.72
N GLU A 182 44.54 63.80 -92.65
CA GLU A 182 43.56 62.74 -92.38
C GLU A 182 44.24 61.40 -92.01
N LEU A 183 45.34 61.06 -92.68
CA LEU A 183 46.13 59.87 -92.38
C LEU A 183 46.82 59.95 -91.01
N GLU A 184 47.33 61.13 -90.64
CA GLU A 184 47.95 61.37 -89.34
C GLU A 184 46.89 61.35 -88.22
N GLN A 185 45.68 61.87 -88.49
CA GLN A 185 44.53 61.75 -87.60
C GLN A 185 44.07 60.29 -87.42
N ALA A 186 43.98 59.51 -88.51
CA ALA A 186 43.63 58.08 -88.44
C ALA A 186 44.69 57.25 -87.69
N ARG A 187 45.98 57.58 -87.86
CA ARG A 187 47.08 56.97 -87.09
C ARG A 187 47.01 57.32 -85.61
N ALA A 188 46.69 58.57 -85.27
CA ALA A 188 46.48 59.00 -83.89
C ALA A 188 45.31 58.25 -83.24
N GLN A 189 44.17 58.13 -83.93
CA GLN A 189 43.00 57.37 -83.46
C GLN A 189 43.31 55.87 -83.28
N THR A 190 44.05 55.26 -84.22
CA THR A 190 44.49 53.87 -84.11
C THR A 190 45.43 53.67 -82.92
N HIS A 191 46.35 54.59 -82.67
CA HIS A 191 47.26 54.54 -81.53
C HIS A 191 46.51 54.71 -80.20
N GLU A 192 45.55 55.65 -80.14
CA GLU A 192 44.69 55.89 -78.98
C GLU A 192 43.83 54.66 -78.65
N SER A 193 43.19 54.07 -79.66
CA SER A 193 42.41 52.82 -79.52
C SER A 193 43.28 51.64 -79.05
N LYS A 194 44.52 51.53 -79.54
CA LYS A 194 45.47 50.49 -79.10
C LYS A 194 45.91 50.69 -77.65
N LEU A 195 46.12 51.93 -77.22
CA LEU A 195 46.45 52.26 -75.83
C LEU A 195 45.27 51.97 -74.90
N ALA A 196 44.05 52.35 -75.30
CA ALA A 196 42.82 52.05 -74.58
C ALA A 196 42.62 50.53 -74.43
N LEU A 197 42.86 49.75 -75.49
CA LEU A 197 42.76 48.29 -75.46
C LEU A 197 43.82 47.66 -74.53
N GLN A 198 45.03 48.23 -74.47
CA GLN A 198 46.07 47.76 -73.55
C GLN A 198 45.70 48.06 -72.08
N GLN A 199 45.16 49.24 -71.80
CA GLN A 199 44.67 49.60 -70.47
C GLN A 199 43.50 48.71 -70.05
N LEU A 200 42.54 48.46 -70.95
CA LEU A 200 41.38 47.61 -70.66
C LEU A 200 41.77 46.15 -70.41
N LYS A 201 42.77 45.63 -71.14
CA LYS A 201 43.35 44.29 -70.88
C LYS A 201 44.04 44.19 -69.52
N ALA A 202 44.76 45.24 -69.11
CA ALA A 202 45.37 45.27 -67.79
C ALA A 202 44.30 45.26 -66.68
N SER A 203 43.22 46.03 -66.87
CA SER A 203 42.06 46.02 -65.96
C SER A 203 41.38 44.65 -65.91
N GLN A 204 41.25 43.94 -67.04
CA GLN A 204 40.69 42.58 -67.07
C GLN A 204 41.55 41.57 -66.29
N GLN A 205 42.87 41.60 -66.46
CA GLN A 205 43.77 40.72 -65.70
C GLN A 205 43.71 40.99 -64.20
N GLN A 206 43.66 42.27 -63.80
CA GLN A 206 43.53 42.63 -62.39
C GLN A 206 42.20 42.14 -61.81
N GLN A 207 41.11 42.26 -62.56
CA GLN A 207 39.81 41.78 -62.12
C GLN A 207 39.74 40.25 -62.01
N GLN A 208 40.36 39.51 -62.93
CA GLN A 208 40.45 38.04 -62.84
C GLN A 208 41.21 37.58 -61.60
N ALA A 209 42.28 38.28 -61.22
CA ALA A 209 43.01 38.00 -59.99
C ALA A 209 42.15 38.29 -58.74
N GLU A 210 41.42 39.40 -58.72
CA GLU A 210 40.48 39.73 -57.63
C GLU A 210 39.35 38.69 -57.51
N GLN A 211 38.84 38.18 -58.64
CA GLN A 211 37.79 37.17 -58.67
C GLN A 211 38.27 35.80 -58.16
N GLN A 212 39.48 35.37 -58.55
CA GLN A 212 40.07 34.15 -58.00
C GLN A 212 40.29 34.24 -56.49
N GLN A 213 40.74 35.40 -56.00
CA GLN A 213 40.93 35.62 -54.57
C GLN A 213 39.58 35.62 -53.81
N SER A 214 38.55 36.25 -54.39
CA SER A 214 37.18 36.25 -53.85
C SER A 214 36.57 34.84 -53.82
N GLU A 215 36.78 34.03 -54.86
CA GLU A 215 36.33 32.63 -54.91
C GLU A 215 37.03 31.75 -53.85
N GLN A 216 38.33 31.92 -53.64
CA GLN A 216 39.05 31.22 -52.58
C GLN A 216 38.52 31.59 -51.19
N GLN A 217 38.26 32.87 -50.94
CA GLN A 217 37.65 33.31 -49.68
C GLN A 217 36.25 32.71 -49.48
N LEU A 218 35.46 32.60 -50.56
CA LEU A 218 34.14 31.97 -50.52
C LEU A 218 34.22 30.48 -50.18
N LEU A 219 35.20 29.77 -50.73
CA LEU A 219 35.44 28.36 -50.43
C LEU A 219 35.84 28.16 -48.96
N GLU A 220 36.77 28.96 -48.44
CA GLU A 220 37.19 28.90 -47.03
C GLU A 220 36.02 29.22 -46.08
N LEU A 221 35.24 30.25 -46.39
CA LEU A 221 34.10 30.65 -45.57
C LEU A 221 32.99 29.59 -45.58
N THR A 222 32.76 28.95 -46.73
CA THR A 222 31.81 27.84 -46.87
C THR A 222 32.26 26.61 -46.07
N ALA A 223 33.55 26.26 -46.16
CA ALA A 223 34.11 25.16 -45.39
C ALA A 223 34.04 25.42 -43.87
N SER A 224 34.35 26.65 -43.43
CA SER A 224 34.22 27.07 -42.04
C SER A 224 32.77 26.97 -41.54
N TYR A 225 31.81 27.42 -42.35
CA TYR A 225 30.39 27.31 -42.02
C TYR A 225 29.93 25.84 -41.88
N GLN A 226 30.34 24.96 -42.79
CA GLN A 226 30.01 23.53 -42.71
C GLN A 226 30.62 22.84 -41.49
N ALA A 227 31.88 23.15 -41.16
CA ALA A 227 32.54 22.60 -39.98
C ALA A 227 31.84 23.03 -38.69
N LEU A 228 31.45 24.31 -38.60
CA LEU A 228 30.72 24.84 -37.44
C LEU A 228 29.32 24.23 -37.32
N GLN A 229 28.65 23.96 -38.45
CA GLN A 229 27.37 23.27 -38.47
C GLN A 229 27.48 21.82 -37.95
N GLN A 230 28.47 21.05 -38.40
CA GLN A 230 28.70 19.69 -37.90
C GLN A 230 28.99 19.68 -36.40
N GLN A 231 29.83 20.61 -35.93
CA GLN A 231 30.12 20.75 -34.51
C GLN A 231 28.87 21.08 -33.67
N ALA A 232 27.95 21.88 -34.21
CA ALA A 232 26.68 22.18 -33.55
C ALA A 232 25.76 20.95 -33.48
N GLU A 233 25.68 20.16 -34.55
CA GLU A 233 24.90 18.91 -34.58
C GLU A 233 25.43 17.87 -33.58
N GLU A 234 26.75 17.68 -33.52
CA GLU A 234 27.38 16.79 -32.54
C GLU A 234 27.12 17.24 -31.10
N GLN A 235 27.17 18.55 -30.82
CA GLN A 235 26.85 19.08 -29.50
C GLN A 235 25.39 18.81 -29.11
N VAL A 236 24.45 18.99 -30.04
CA VAL A 236 23.03 18.72 -29.79
C VAL A 236 22.80 17.24 -29.49
N GLN A 237 23.44 16.35 -30.26
CA GLN A 237 23.33 14.91 -30.04
C GLN A 237 23.91 14.51 -28.67
N ALA A 238 25.11 14.97 -28.35
CA ALA A 238 25.73 14.71 -27.05
C ALA A 238 24.88 15.23 -25.88
N GLN A 239 24.20 16.36 -26.05
CA GLN A 239 23.31 16.91 -25.03
C GLN A 239 22.03 16.08 -24.87
N GLN A 240 21.45 15.57 -25.97
CA GLN A 240 20.33 14.63 -25.93
C GLN A 240 20.71 13.32 -25.23
N ASP A 241 21.88 12.76 -25.55
CA ASP A 241 22.37 11.52 -24.94
C ASP A 241 22.58 11.71 -23.42
N LYS A 242 23.15 12.86 -23.00
CA LYS A 242 23.26 13.21 -21.58
C LYS A 242 21.89 13.31 -20.90
N LEU A 243 20.90 13.96 -21.53
CA LEU A 243 19.55 14.07 -20.97
C LEU A 243 18.88 12.70 -20.85
N GLN A 244 19.05 11.82 -21.83
CA GLN A 244 18.51 10.47 -21.79
C GLN A 244 19.18 9.62 -20.71
N ALA A 245 20.50 9.75 -20.54
CA ALA A 245 21.24 9.11 -19.46
C ALA A 245 20.78 9.59 -18.08
N LEU A 246 20.57 10.90 -17.91
CA LEU A 246 20.04 11.48 -16.68
C LEU A 246 18.63 10.95 -16.37
N ALA A 247 17.75 10.88 -17.37
CA ALA A 247 16.40 10.34 -17.20
C ALA A 247 16.43 8.85 -16.77
N ARG A 248 17.31 8.04 -17.37
CA ARG A 248 17.51 6.64 -16.95
C ARG A 248 18.02 6.54 -15.52
N SER A 249 18.98 7.39 -15.14
CA SER A 249 19.51 7.44 -13.77
C SER A 249 18.43 7.82 -12.77
N GLN A 250 17.58 8.82 -13.07
CA GLN A 250 16.47 9.21 -12.21
C GLN A 250 15.44 8.08 -12.07
N GLN A 251 15.15 7.36 -13.15
CA GLN A 251 14.26 6.20 -13.09
C GLN A 251 14.83 5.07 -12.24
N GLN A 252 16.14 4.82 -12.31
CA GLN A 252 16.81 3.84 -11.44
C GLN A 252 16.75 4.25 -9.97
N VAL A 253 16.95 5.54 -9.65
CA VAL A 253 16.82 6.05 -8.28
C VAL A 253 15.40 5.84 -7.76
N ALA A 254 14.37 6.18 -8.55
CA ALA A 254 12.97 5.97 -8.17
C ALA A 254 12.62 4.48 -7.95
N ASP A 255 13.15 3.57 -8.77
CA ASP A 255 12.96 2.12 -8.59
C ASP A 255 13.66 1.60 -7.32
N LEU A 256 14.84 2.12 -7.00
CA LEU A 256 15.54 1.80 -5.76
C LEU A 256 14.82 2.34 -4.53
N GLU A 257 14.28 3.56 -4.58
CA GLU A 257 13.46 4.13 -3.51
C GLU A 257 12.19 3.30 -3.26
N ALA A 258 11.52 2.86 -4.33
CA ALA A 258 10.35 1.98 -4.21
C ALA A 258 10.70 0.64 -3.56
N LYS A 259 11.84 0.03 -3.95
CA LYS A 259 12.34 -1.22 -3.35
C LYS A 259 12.72 -1.05 -1.89
N LEU A 260 13.31 0.09 -1.51
CA LEU A 260 13.60 0.42 -0.11
C LEU A 260 12.32 0.52 0.71
N ALA A 261 11.31 1.25 0.21
CA ALA A 261 10.02 1.35 0.89
C ALA A 261 9.33 -0.02 1.08
N GLU A 262 9.40 -0.91 0.08
CA GLU A 262 8.89 -2.28 0.20
C GLU A 262 9.65 -3.10 1.26
N ARG A 263 10.98 -2.98 1.31
CA ARG A 263 11.81 -3.65 2.32
C ARG A 263 11.53 -3.12 3.73
N ASP A 264 11.35 -1.81 3.89
CA ASP A 264 11.02 -1.18 5.18
C ASP A 264 9.65 -1.66 5.68
N GLN A 265 8.66 -1.77 4.78
CA GLN A 265 7.36 -2.35 5.12
C GLN A 265 7.50 -3.81 5.58
N GLN A 266 8.27 -4.63 4.86
CA GLN A 266 8.50 -6.03 5.24
C GLN A 266 9.22 -6.17 6.58
N LEU A 267 10.19 -5.29 6.88
CA LEU A 267 10.85 -5.25 8.19
C LEU A 267 9.86 -4.89 9.30
N SER A 268 8.98 -3.92 9.07
CA SER A 268 7.93 -3.56 10.02
C SER A 268 6.97 -4.72 10.29
N GLU A 269 6.56 -5.45 9.25
CA GLU A 269 5.69 -6.63 9.38
C GLU A 269 6.40 -7.78 10.14
N GLN A 270 7.67 -8.03 9.85
CA GLN A 270 8.47 -9.02 10.58
C GLN A 270 8.66 -8.64 12.05
N GLN A 271 8.88 -7.36 12.35
CA GLN A 271 8.99 -6.89 13.74
C GLN A 271 7.69 -7.12 14.50
N GLN A 272 6.54 -6.81 13.89
CA GLN A 272 5.24 -7.08 14.53
C GLN A 272 4.99 -8.56 14.78
N GLN A 273 5.42 -9.44 13.86
CA GLN A 273 5.34 -10.89 14.06
C GLN A 273 6.25 -11.36 15.19
N HIS A 274 7.46 -10.80 15.28
CA HIS A 274 8.39 -11.09 16.37
C HIS A 274 7.79 -10.70 17.73
N ASP A 275 7.27 -9.47 17.85
CA ASP A 275 6.65 -8.98 19.09
C ASP A 275 5.42 -9.83 19.47
N ALA A 276 4.64 -10.29 18.49
CA ALA A 276 3.51 -11.19 18.74
C ALA A 276 3.95 -12.56 19.26
N LEU A 277 5.01 -13.15 18.70
CA LEU A 277 5.57 -14.42 19.16
C LEU A 277 6.20 -14.29 20.55
N GLU A 278 6.86 -13.17 20.83
CA GLU A 278 7.44 -12.89 22.15
C GLU A 278 6.36 -12.81 23.23
N ASN A 279 5.23 -12.15 22.94
CA ASN A 279 4.08 -12.12 23.84
C ASN A 279 3.48 -13.52 24.05
N GLN A 280 3.32 -14.32 22.99
CA GLN A 280 2.83 -15.71 23.14
C GLN A 280 3.77 -16.57 23.99
N LEU A 281 5.07 -16.36 23.88
CA LEU A 281 6.06 -17.09 24.67
C LEU A 281 5.96 -16.69 26.16
N ALA A 282 5.78 -15.40 26.45
CA ALA A 282 5.54 -14.91 27.81
C ALA A 282 4.27 -15.51 28.43
N GLU A 283 3.15 -15.56 27.68
CA GLU A 283 1.89 -16.18 28.13
C GLU A 283 2.06 -17.68 28.41
N LEU A 284 2.76 -18.40 27.54
CA LEU A 284 3.06 -19.83 27.75
C LEU A 284 3.92 -20.06 28.99
N GLN A 285 4.86 -19.16 29.26
CA GLN A 285 5.72 -19.24 30.44
C GLN A 285 4.93 -18.98 31.72
N GLU A 286 4.05 -17.97 31.75
CA GLU A 286 3.14 -17.73 32.89
C GLU A 286 2.19 -18.92 33.12
N HIS A 287 1.68 -19.54 32.04
CA HIS A 287 0.85 -20.73 32.14
C HIS A 287 1.63 -21.92 32.73
N SER A 288 2.88 -22.11 32.30
CA SER A 288 3.77 -23.14 32.85
C SER A 288 4.03 -22.94 34.34
N ASP A 289 4.32 -21.71 34.77
CA ASP A 289 4.55 -21.39 36.19
C ASP A 289 3.29 -21.63 37.04
N THR A 290 2.12 -21.32 36.47
CA THR A 290 0.82 -21.58 37.11
C THR A 290 0.60 -23.08 37.28
N LEU A 291 0.86 -23.87 36.25
CA LEU A 291 0.73 -25.34 36.32
C LEU A 291 1.72 -25.94 37.31
N GLN A 292 2.96 -25.45 37.36
CA GLN A 292 3.94 -25.90 38.34
C GLN A 292 3.46 -25.62 39.78
N THR A 293 2.92 -24.43 40.03
CA THR A 293 2.36 -24.08 41.34
C THR A 293 1.19 -25.00 41.73
N GLN A 294 0.34 -25.39 40.77
CA GLN A 294 -0.73 -26.34 41.01
C GLN A 294 -0.21 -27.74 41.33
N ILE A 295 0.84 -28.21 40.64
CA ILE A 295 1.51 -29.48 40.92
C ILE A 295 2.04 -29.48 42.36
N ASP A 296 2.77 -28.44 42.76
CA ASP A 296 3.33 -28.32 44.11
C ASP A 296 2.23 -28.36 45.19
N GLN A 297 1.08 -27.71 44.93
CA GLN A 297 -0.08 -27.76 45.83
C GLN A 297 -0.68 -29.17 45.93
N PHE A 298 -0.80 -29.90 44.82
CA PHE A 298 -1.31 -31.27 44.86
C PHE A 298 -0.35 -32.23 45.56
N GLU A 299 0.96 -32.05 45.38
CA GLU A 299 1.98 -32.82 46.09
C GLU A 299 1.90 -32.58 47.61
N GLN A 300 1.73 -31.32 48.03
CA GLN A 300 1.52 -30.99 49.44
C GLN A 300 0.25 -31.64 50.00
N GLN A 301 -0.88 -31.54 49.30
CA GLN A 301 -2.13 -32.18 49.71
C GLN A 301 -1.98 -33.70 49.84
N GLN A 302 -1.24 -34.34 48.93
CA GLN A 302 -0.98 -35.77 48.99
C GLN A 302 -0.15 -36.14 50.23
N SER A 303 0.84 -35.31 50.59
CA SER A 303 1.63 -35.49 51.82
C SER A 303 0.79 -35.34 53.08
N GLU A 304 -0.08 -34.33 53.15
CA GLU A 304 -0.99 -34.12 54.27
C GLU A 304 -1.98 -35.30 54.43
N LEU A 305 -2.54 -35.80 53.33
CA LEU A 305 -3.42 -36.99 53.35
C LEU A 305 -2.67 -38.25 53.81
N ALA A 306 -1.41 -38.43 53.39
CA ALA A 306 -0.59 -39.55 53.82
C ALA A 306 -0.31 -39.49 55.33
N ASN A 307 0.01 -38.32 55.87
CA ASN A 307 0.22 -38.10 57.30
C ASN A 307 -1.06 -38.37 58.10
N ASN A 308 -2.20 -37.82 57.67
CA ASN A 308 -3.50 -38.06 58.31
C ASN A 308 -3.87 -39.55 58.30
N SER A 309 -3.59 -40.26 57.21
CA SER A 309 -3.82 -41.70 57.12
C SER A 309 -2.94 -42.48 58.10
N ALA A 310 -1.67 -42.10 58.27
CA ALA A 310 -0.77 -42.69 59.25
C ALA A 310 -1.23 -42.45 60.69
N GLU A 311 -1.68 -41.22 61.00
CA GLU A 311 -2.27 -40.87 62.30
C GLU A 311 -3.51 -41.70 62.60
N LEU A 312 -4.47 -41.77 61.67
CA LEU A 312 -5.67 -42.61 61.82
C LEU A 312 -5.31 -44.09 62.00
N GLY A 313 -4.29 -44.59 61.29
CA GLY A 313 -3.78 -45.95 61.47
C GLY A 313 -3.24 -46.19 62.88
N SER A 314 -2.54 -45.19 63.45
CA SER A 314 -2.04 -45.25 64.82
C SER A 314 -3.17 -45.19 65.86
N GLU A 315 -4.18 -44.36 65.65
CA GLU A 315 -5.36 -44.28 66.51
C GLU A 315 -6.15 -45.58 66.50
N LEU A 316 -6.33 -46.19 65.32
CA LEU A 316 -7.00 -47.49 65.18
C LEU A 316 -6.25 -48.59 65.94
N THR A 317 -4.92 -48.61 65.85
CA THR A 317 -4.08 -49.54 66.61
C THR A 317 -4.23 -49.34 68.11
N ARG A 318 -4.27 -48.08 68.57
CA ARG A 318 -4.47 -47.72 69.97
C ARG A 318 -5.87 -48.14 70.46
N LEU A 319 -6.93 -47.81 69.73
CA LEU A 319 -8.31 -48.21 70.04
C LEU A 319 -8.44 -49.73 70.11
N GLN A 320 -7.80 -50.45 69.20
CA GLN A 320 -7.78 -51.91 69.23
C GLN A 320 -7.12 -52.46 70.51
N ALA A 321 -6.01 -51.86 70.94
CA ALA A 321 -5.34 -52.23 72.20
C ALA A 321 -6.20 -51.89 73.44
N GLU A 322 -6.85 -50.72 73.46
CA GLU A 322 -7.79 -50.33 74.51
C GLU A 322 -8.98 -51.31 74.59
N PHE A 323 -9.54 -51.72 73.45
CA PHE A 323 -10.62 -52.71 73.39
C PHE A 323 -10.20 -54.06 73.97
N VAL A 324 -9.00 -54.56 73.62
CA VAL A 324 -8.47 -55.81 74.18
C VAL A 324 -8.31 -55.71 75.69
N ASN A 325 -7.76 -54.61 76.20
CA ASN A 325 -7.59 -54.38 77.64
C ASN A 325 -8.95 -54.34 78.38
N ILE A 326 -9.93 -53.60 77.85
CA ILE A 326 -11.28 -53.55 78.43
C ILE A 326 -11.92 -54.94 78.47
N ASN A 327 -11.76 -55.73 77.40
CA ASN A 327 -12.31 -57.08 77.35
C ASN A 327 -11.62 -58.02 78.37
N GLU A 328 -10.31 -57.85 78.59
CA GLU A 328 -9.59 -58.57 79.64
C GLU A 328 -10.09 -58.17 81.04
N GLN A 329 -10.24 -56.86 81.31
CA GLN A 329 -10.80 -56.37 82.57
C GLN A 329 -12.22 -56.88 82.82
N LEU A 330 -13.06 -56.93 81.78
CA LEU A 330 -14.40 -57.49 81.86
C LEU A 330 -14.36 -58.97 82.23
N SER A 331 -13.49 -59.76 81.59
CA SER A 331 -13.30 -61.18 81.91
C SER A 331 -12.84 -61.39 83.35
N GLN A 332 -11.87 -60.59 83.82
CA GLN A 332 -11.40 -60.62 85.20
C GLN A 332 -12.53 -60.28 86.19
N SER A 333 -13.34 -59.25 85.90
CA SER A 333 -14.49 -58.85 86.70
C SER A 333 -15.55 -59.95 86.76
N GLN A 334 -15.90 -60.56 85.63
CA GLN A 334 -16.83 -61.70 85.56
C GLN A 334 -16.34 -62.89 86.39
N ASN A 335 -15.05 -63.22 86.31
CA ASN A 335 -14.45 -64.29 87.12
C ASN A 335 -14.48 -63.96 88.61
N ARG A 336 -14.25 -62.69 88.98
CA ARG A 336 -14.38 -62.23 90.37
C ARG A 336 -15.82 -62.34 90.85
N SER A 337 -16.79 -61.93 90.05
CA SER A 337 -18.22 -62.08 90.37
C SER A 337 -18.60 -63.55 90.57
N LYS A 338 -18.20 -64.46 89.67
CA LYS A 338 -18.44 -65.91 89.84
C LYS A 338 -17.82 -66.46 91.13
N LYS A 339 -16.61 -66.03 91.49
CA LYS A 339 -15.97 -66.42 92.76
C LYS A 339 -16.73 -65.90 93.97
N LEU A 340 -17.17 -64.64 93.94
CA LEU A 340 -17.97 -64.05 95.02
C LEU A 340 -19.33 -64.73 95.13
N GLU A 341 -19.97 -65.07 94.02
CA GLU A 341 -21.25 -65.78 93.96
C GLU A 341 -21.13 -67.18 94.57
N ALA A 342 -20.09 -67.95 94.21
CA ALA A 342 -19.81 -69.25 94.82
C ALA A 342 -19.47 -69.15 96.32
N GLN A 343 -18.75 -68.10 96.75
CA GLN A 343 -18.50 -67.85 98.17
C GLN A 343 -19.78 -67.52 98.93
N LEU A 344 -20.68 -66.74 98.33
CA LEU A 344 -21.97 -66.39 98.90
C LEU A 344 -22.87 -67.63 99.02
N GLU A 345 -22.95 -68.45 97.98
CA GLU A 345 -23.67 -69.73 98.01
C GLU A 345 -23.15 -70.65 99.13
N HIS A 346 -21.83 -70.78 99.26
CA HIS A 346 -21.22 -71.55 100.34
C HIS A 346 -21.51 -70.95 101.73
N ALA A 347 -21.55 -69.63 101.87
CA ALA A 347 -21.91 -68.97 103.13
C ALA A 347 -23.38 -69.22 103.50
N VAL A 348 -24.29 -69.11 102.54
CA VAL A 348 -25.73 -69.40 102.71
C VAL A 348 -25.95 -70.86 103.09
N ASN A 349 -25.30 -71.81 102.40
CA ASN A 349 -25.41 -73.23 102.72
C ASN A 349 -24.90 -73.55 104.14
N ARG A 350 -23.78 -72.93 104.55
CA ARG A 350 -23.29 -73.05 105.94
C ARG A 350 -24.28 -72.49 106.95
N GLN A 351 -24.88 -71.34 106.66
CA GLN A 351 -25.89 -70.74 107.52
C GLN A 351 -27.12 -71.64 107.64
N GLN A 352 -27.66 -72.13 106.54
CA GLN A 352 -28.80 -73.05 106.54
C GLN A 352 -28.50 -74.34 107.32
N ALA A 353 -27.31 -74.93 107.16
CA ALA A 353 -26.91 -76.09 107.93
C ALA A 353 -26.82 -75.80 109.44
N ALA A 354 -26.31 -74.62 109.81
CA ALA A 354 -26.26 -74.16 111.19
C ALA A 354 -27.67 -73.93 111.76
N GLU A 355 -28.57 -73.31 111.00
CA GLU A 355 -29.98 -73.10 111.37
C GLU A 355 -30.72 -74.44 111.56
N GLN A 356 -30.56 -75.40 110.65
CA GLN A 356 -31.15 -76.74 110.79
C GLN A 356 -30.64 -77.45 112.03
N LYS A 357 -29.33 -77.37 112.31
CA LYS A 357 -28.73 -77.95 113.52
C LYS A 357 -29.31 -77.29 114.78
N GLN A 358 -29.40 -75.97 114.79
CA GLN A 358 -29.99 -75.23 115.92
C GLN A 358 -31.47 -75.59 116.12
N GLN A 359 -32.24 -75.74 115.04
CA GLN A 359 -33.63 -76.15 115.10
C GLN A 359 -33.77 -77.57 115.66
N TYR A 360 -32.93 -78.51 115.20
CA TYR A 360 -32.89 -79.87 115.74
C TYR A 360 -32.55 -79.90 117.23
N GLU A 361 -31.54 -79.14 117.67
CA GLU A 361 -31.18 -78.99 119.08
C GLU A 361 -32.31 -78.35 119.90
N ALA A 362 -33.00 -77.35 119.34
CA ALA A 362 -34.15 -76.72 119.97
C ALA A 362 -35.34 -77.69 120.11
N ASP A 363 -35.61 -78.52 119.11
CA ASP A 363 -36.67 -79.53 119.14
C ASP A 363 -36.34 -80.66 120.12
N GLN A 364 -35.08 -81.13 120.17
CA GLN A 364 -34.61 -82.04 121.22
C GLN A 364 -34.79 -81.44 122.62
N SER A 365 -34.44 -80.16 122.80
CA SER A 365 -34.61 -79.44 124.06
C SER A 365 -36.09 -79.35 124.45
N ARG A 366 -36.99 -79.08 123.48
CA ARG A 366 -38.44 -79.06 123.71
C ARG A 366 -38.98 -80.42 124.12
N GLU A 367 -38.53 -81.50 123.48
CA GLU A 367 -38.95 -82.85 123.83
C GLU A 367 -38.41 -83.27 125.21
N MET A 368 -37.17 -82.93 125.54
CA MET A 368 -36.63 -83.12 126.89
C MET A 368 -37.45 -82.37 127.94
N ILE A 369 -37.81 -81.10 127.67
CA ILE A 369 -38.70 -80.33 128.56
C ILE A 369 -40.07 -81.02 128.70
N ARG A 370 -40.62 -81.59 127.62
CA ARG A 370 -41.88 -82.34 127.65
C ARG A 370 -41.79 -83.59 128.51
N GLN A 371 -40.71 -84.38 128.35
CA GLN A 371 -40.45 -85.56 129.16
C GLN A 371 -40.29 -85.20 130.64
N LEU A 372 -39.49 -84.18 130.95
CA LEU A 372 -39.33 -83.68 132.32
C LEU A 372 -40.65 -83.19 132.92
N ARG A 373 -41.49 -82.49 132.14
CA ARG A 373 -42.84 -82.08 132.59
C ARG A 373 -43.76 -83.28 132.85
N SER A 374 -43.69 -84.33 132.03
CA SER A 374 -44.46 -85.56 132.24
C SER A 374 -44.02 -86.29 133.50
N GLN A 375 -42.70 -86.42 133.71
CA GLN A 375 -42.14 -86.99 134.94
C GLN A 375 -42.57 -86.18 136.18
N LEU A 376 -42.57 -84.84 136.08
CA LEU A 376 -43.04 -83.98 137.15
C LEU A 376 -44.52 -84.22 137.48
N ALA A 377 -45.38 -84.32 136.45
CA ALA A 377 -46.81 -84.58 136.63
C ALA A 377 -47.09 -85.96 137.24
N GLU A 378 -46.38 -86.99 136.78
CA GLU A 378 -46.47 -88.34 137.36
C GLU A 378 -46.03 -88.34 138.83
N GLN A 379 -44.95 -87.62 139.15
CA GLN A 379 -44.48 -87.46 140.53
C GLN A 379 -45.47 -86.68 141.40
N ASP A 380 -46.12 -85.64 140.85
CA ASP A 380 -47.19 -84.91 141.53
C ASP A 380 -48.42 -85.79 141.79
N GLU A 381 -48.78 -86.66 140.85
CA GLU A 381 -49.87 -87.64 141.02
C GLU A 381 -49.55 -88.66 142.11
N VAL A 382 -48.32 -89.21 142.12
CA VAL A 382 -47.83 -90.09 143.20
C VAL A 382 -47.86 -89.36 144.53
N ASN A 383 -47.40 -88.11 144.58
CA ASN A 383 -47.44 -87.30 145.80
C ASN A 383 -48.89 -87.07 146.27
N GLN A 384 -49.82 -86.76 145.37
CA GLN A 384 -51.24 -86.61 145.71
C GLN A 384 -51.86 -87.91 146.23
N GLN A 385 -51.54 -89.06 145.63
CA GLN A 385 -51.97 -90.36 146.14
C GLN A 385 -51.41 -90.60 147.54
N HIS A 386 -50.13 -90.30 147.77
CA HIS A 386 -49.51 -90.39 149.10
C HIS A 386 -50.17 -89.48 150.13
N VAL A 387 -50.53 -88.24 149.73
CA VAL A 387 -51.28 -87.30 150.57
C VAL A 387 -52.66 -87.86 150.88
N SER A 388 -53.38 -88.40 149.89
CA SER A 388 -54.70 -88.99 150.10
C SER A 388 -54.67 -90.21 151.03
N GLU A 389 -53.66 -91.07 150.91
CA GLU A 389 -53.44 -92.19 151.85
C GLU A 389 -53.15 -91.68 153.27
N LEU A 390 -52.34 -90.64 153.40
CA LEU A 390 -52.07 -90.02 154.71
C LEU A 390 -53.32 -89.38 155.29
N GLU A 391 -54.15 -88.71 154.47
CA GLU A 391 -55.44 -88.16 154.88
C GLU A 391 -56.42 -89.26 155.31
N GLN A 392 -56.49 -90.39 154.60
CA GLN A 392 -57.26 -91.56 155.02
C GLN A 392 -56.77 -92.11 156.37
N LYS A 393 -55.45 -92.24 156.56
CA LYS A 393 -54.87 -92.64 157.85
C LYS A 393 -55.21 -91.65 158.96
N ILE A 394 -55.13 -90.34 158.70
CA ILE A 394 -55.51 -89.30 159.66
C ILE A 394 -57.00 -89.40 160.00
N MET A 395 -57.86 -89.67 159.01
CA MET A 395 -59.29 -89.86 159.24
C MET A 395 -59.57 -91.10 160.09
N GLU A 396 -58.90 -92.23 159.81
CA GLU A 396 -58.95 -93.42 160.67
C GLU A 396 -58.48 -93.11 162.09
N TYR A 397 -57.35 -92.40 162.25
CA TYR A 397 -56.85 -92.01 163.55
C TYR A 397 -57.81 -91.07 164.28
N LYS A 398 -58.44 -90.12 163.58
CA LYS A 398 -59.49 -89.24 164.13
C LYS A 398 -60.71 -90.05 164.59
N LEU A 399 -61.20 -90.99 163.78
CA LEU A 399 -62.31 -91.87 164.16
C LEU A 399 -61.97 -92.73 165.38
N LYS A 400 -60.75 -93.32 165.41
CA LYS A 400 -60.25 -94.07 166.57
C LYS A 400 -60.13 -93.18 167.81
N PHE A 401 -59.70 -91.92 167.64
CA PHE A 401 -59.60 -90.93 168.72
C PHE A 401 -60.97 -90.49 169.24
N GLU A 402 -61.93 -90.16 168.38
CA GLU A 402 -63.32 -89.85 168.79
C GLU A 402 -64.00 -91.03 169.48
N TYR A 403 -63.73 -92.26 169.03
CA TYR A 403 -64.24 -93.47 169.69
C TYR A 403 -63.64 -93.63 171.09
N ALA A 404 -62.34 -93.38 171.26
CA ALA A 404 -61.68 -93.38 172.57
C ALA A 404 -62.18 -92.23 173.48
N GLN A 405 -62.44 -91.05 172.93
CA GLN A 405 -62.91 -89.89 173.67
C GLN A 405 -64.36 -90.08 174.16
N LYS A 406 -65.22 -90.74 173.38
CA LYS A 406 -66.58 -91.12 173.81
C LYS A 406 -66.59 -92.17 174.93
N GLN A 407 -65.56 -93.00 175.08
CA GLN A 407 -65.47 -93.93 176.21
C GLN A 407 -65.04 -93.26 177.52
N LEU A 408 -64.31 -92.13 177.47
CA LEU A 408 -63.87 -91.40 178.67
C LEU A 408 -64.96 -90.51 179.29
N ALA A 409 -66.00 -90.13 178.54
CA ALA A 409 -67.08 -89.26 179.04
C ALA A 409 -68.21 -90.00 179.81
N VAL A 410 -68.16 -91.33 179.92
CA VAL A 410 -69.19 -92.16 180.58
C VAL A 410 -68.73 -92.66 181.96
N SER A 411 -67.65 -92.10 182.53
CA SER A 411 -67.12 -92.48 183.86
C SER A 411 -66.67 -91.29 184.71
N GLY A 412 -67.45 -90.20 184.67
CA GLY A 412 -67.36 -89.07 185.58
C GLY A 412 -68.74 -88.52 185.90
#